data_AF-A0A7K3QRA6-F1
#
_entry.id   AF-A0A7K3QRA6-F1
#
_cell.length_a   1.000
_cell.length_b   1.000
_cell.length_c   1.000
_cell.angle_alpha   90.00
_cell.angle_beta   90.00
_cell.angle_gamma   90.00
#
_symmetry.space_group_name_H-M   'P 1'
#
loop_
_entity.id
_entity.type
_entity.pdbx_description
1 polymer ?
#
loop_
_entity_poly.entity_id
_entity_poly.type
_entity_poly.pdbx_seq_one_letter_code
_entity_poly.pdbx_strand_id
1 'polypeptide(L)'
;MNAKTRAAALRHYRRQQRITRLTVNDVQALWRLLDTSDLSRSWESGIGRRMAGVVGAGQLASARLADDYVDEVSEAEGADSDRAGVVRPSAFAGLAADGRSLESLLYLSVITTKESIGRGLGVEDAMMRGLRQALTLSGSEVAQAGRGAVGASMVGQRTIQGYVRVVNPPACSRCIILAGVEYGWNRGFQRHPRCDCVHLPTTLIARNQNRRGYIDPDAYFTRLSHAEQDRVFTAAGARAIREGADMNQVVNARRGMYTTSAYGRTLQATREGTTTRGFFYRQERARDIARGRAPADVGREYRLTTPRLLPEQIFELADSRDEAIAMLRRFAYLT
;
A
#
# COMPACT_ATOMS: atom_id res chain seq x y z
N MET A 1 -21.25 -5.25 -0.24
CA MET A 1 -21.06 -5.10 -1.71
C MET A 1 -21.88 -6.17 -2.41
N ASN A 2 -22.61 -5.83 -3.47
CA ASN A 2 -23.43 -6.79 -4.21
C ASN A 2 -22.57 -7.70 -5.11
N ALA A 3 -23.15 -8.81 -5.59
CA ALA A 3 -22.43 -9.80 -6.39
C ALA A 3 -21.97 -9.26 -7.76
N LYS A 4 -22.75 -8.36 -8.39
CA LYS A 4 -22.44 -7.78 -9.70
C LYS A 4 -21.22 -6.87 -9.64
N THR A 5 -21.18 -5.96 -8.68
CA THR A 5 -20.05 -5.05 -8.42
C THR A 5 -18.78 -5.83 -8.11
N ARG A 6 -18.88 -6.89 -7.29
CA ARG A 6 -17.75 -7.79 -7.02
C ARG A 6 -17.23 -8.46 -8.31
N ALA A 7 -18.12 -8.93 -9.16
CA ALA A 7 -17.75 -9.59 -10.41
C ALA A 7 -17.06 -8.61 -11.38
N ALA A 8 -17.55 -7.38 -11.50
CA ALA A 8 -16.93 -6.31 -12.29
C ALA A 8 -15.50 -6.00 -11.80
N ALA A 9 -15.32 -5.80 -10.49
CA ALA A 9 -13.99 -5.58 -9.89
C ALA A 9 -13.00 -6.72 -10.18
N LEU A 10 -13.46 -7.97 -10.07
CA LEU A 10 -12.62 -9.15 -10.35
C LEU A 10 -12.29 -9.28 -11.84
N ARG A 11 -13.22 -8.99 -12.74
CA ARG A 11 -12.96 -8.96 -14.19
C ARG A 11 -11.93 -7.90 -14.54
N HIS A 12 -12.11 -6.67 -14.04
CA HIS A 12 -11.15 -5.58 -14.24
C HIS A 12 -9.76 -5.96 -13.70
N TYR A 13 -9.69 -6.48 -12.47
CA TYR A 13 -8.43 -6.94 -11.88
C TYR A 13 -7.74 -8.01 -12.75
N ARG A 14 -8.46 -9.03 -13.23
CA ARG A 14 -7.89 -10.07 -14.11
C ARG A 14 -7.36 -9.50 -15.43
N ARG A 15 -8.10 -8.56 -16.04
CA ARG A 15 -7.65 -7.86 -17.25
C ARG A 15 -6.36 -7.06 -16.99
N GLN A 16 -6.30 -6.32 -15.89
CA GLN A 16 -5.10 -5.58 -15.46
C GLN A 16 -3.89 -6.50 -15.23
N GLN A 17 -4.09 -7.62 -14.54
CA GLN A 17 -3.03 -8.60 -14.28
C GLN A 17 -2.53 -9.26 -15.57
N ARG A 18 -3.42 -9.54 -16.53
CA ARG A 18 -3.01 -10.08 -17.84
C ARG A 18 -2.11 -9.10 -18.58
N ILE A 19 -2.48 -7.82 -18.64
CA ILE A 19 -1.66 -6.78 -19.30
C ILE A 19 -0.31 -6.66 -18.61
N THR A 20 -0.32 -6.55 -17.28
CA THR A 20 0.91 -6.47 -16.46
C THR A 20 1.82 -7.66 -16.73
N ARG A 21 1.29 -8.88 -16.72
CA ARG A 21 2.05 -10.12 -16.96
C ARG A 21 2.66 -10.16 -18.36
N LEU A 22 1.93 -9.76 -19.38
CA LEU A 22 2.44 -9.70 -20.76
C LEU A 22 3.60 -8.69 -20.86
N THR A 23 3.41 -7.48 -20.31
CA THR A 23 4.46 -6.45 -20.31
C THR A 23 5.73 -6.90 -19.58
N VAL A 24 5.62 -7.51 -18.40
CA VAL A 24 6.82 -7.97 -17.67
C VAL A 24 7.51 -9.14 -18.37
N ASN A 25 6.77 -10.02 -19.05
CA ASN A 25 7.37 -11.09 -19.86
C ASN A 25 8.20 -10.52 -21.02
N ASP A 26 7.69 -9.51 -21.71
CA ASP A 26 8.40 -8.84 -22.81
C ASP A 26 9.65 -8.10 -22.30
N VAL A 27 9.55 -7.43 -21.14
CA VAL A 27 10.71 -6.81 -20.47
C VAL A 27 11.74 -7.86 -20.09
N GLN A 28 11.32 -9.02 -19.55
CA GLN A 28 12.22 -10.12 -19.24
C GLN A 28 12.94 -10.66 -20.49
N ALA A 29 12.21 -10.78 -21.62
CA ALA A 29 12.80 -11.22 -22.88
C ALA A 29 13.87 -10.24 -23.38
N LEU A 30 13.58 -8.94 -23.36
CA LEU A 30 14.53 -7.89 -23.73
C LEU A 30 15.74 -7.84 -22.77
N TRP A 31 15.54 -8.12 -21.48
CA TRP A 31 16.61 -8.11 -20.48
C TRP A 31 17.67 -9.17 -20.76
N ARG A 32 17.26 -10.34 -21.25
CA ARG A 32 18.17 -11.43 -21.62
C ARG A 32 19.06 -11.10 -22.81
N LEU A 33 18.74 -10.06 -23.59
CA LEU A 33 19.53 -9.62 -24.72
C LEU A 33 20.67 -8.67 -24.32
N LEU A 34 20.72 -8.23 -23.05
CA LEU A 34 21.77 -7.36 -22.56
C LEU A 34 23.11 -8.11 -22.57
N ASP A 35 24.12 -7.47 -23.15
CA ASP A 35 25.51 -7.92 -23.09
C ASP A 35 26.05 -7.64 -21.69
N THR A 36 26.38 -8.71 -20.96
CA THR A 36 26.90 -8.63 -19.60
C THR A 36 28.29 -8.04 -19.51
N SER A 37 29.05 -8.01 -20.63
CA SER A 37 30.39 -7.43 -20.67
C SER A 37 30.37 -5.90 -20.78
N ASP A 38 29.34 -5.32 -21.40
CA ASP A 38 29.13 -3.87 -21.51
C ASP A 38 27.64 -3.53 -21.44
N LEU A 39 27.10 -3.54 -20.22
CA LEU A 39 25.68 -3.30 -19.97
C LEU A 39 25.21 -1.91 -20.42
N SER A 40 26.06 -0.89 -20.33
CA SER A 40 25.69 0.49 -20.69
C SER A 40 25.57 0.63 -22.21
N ARG A 41 26.58 0.17 -22.96
CA ARG A 41 26.51 0.18 -24.42
C ARG A 41 25.39 -0.70 -24.94
N SER A 42 25.20 -1.87 -24.33
CA SER A 42 24.10 -2.77 -24.71
C SER A 42 22.73 -2.15 -24.50
N TRP A 43 22.53 -1.44 -23.38
CA TRP A 43 21.30 -0.68 -23.14
C TRP A 43 21.07 0.39 -24.23
N GLU A 44 22.09 1.17 -24.53
CA GLU A 44 22.08 2.28 -25.50
C GLU A 44 21.94 1.82 -26.95
N SER A 45 22.22 0.55 -27.26
CA SER A 45 22.03 -0.05 -28.60
C SER A 45 20.56 -0.10 -29.07
N GLY A 46 19.63 0.30 -28.22
CA GLY A 46 18.19 0.36 -28.51
C GLY A 46 17.36 -0.59 -27.65
N ILE A 47 17.98 -1.44 -26.82
CA ILE A 47 17.28 -2.30 -25.87
C ILE A 47 16.50 -1.45 -24.86
N GLY A 48 17.10 -0.39 -24.32
CA GLY A 48 16.45 0.53 -23.38
C GLY A 48 15.19 1.17 -23.95
N ARG A 49 15.30 1.75 -25.15
CA ARG A 49 14.17 2.32 -25.90
C ARG A 49 13.06 1.29 -26.16
N ARG A 50 13.40 0.06 -26.56
CA ARG A 50 12.42 -1.01 -26.79
C ARG A 50 11.71 -1.40 -25.50
N MET A 51 12.42 -1.52 -24.38
CA MET A 51 11.81 -1.78 -23.07
C MET A 51 10.86 -0.67 -22.65
N ALA A 52 11.27 0.60 -22.82
CA ALA A 52 10.41 1.74 -22.55
C ALA A 52 9.14 1.72 -23.40
N GLY A 53 9.25 1.39 -24.70
CA GLY A 53 8.12 1.24 -25.60
C GLY A 53 7.14 0.14 -25.18
N VAL A 54 7.65 -1.02 -24.77
CA VAL A 54 6.85 -2.14 -24.23
C VAL A 54 6.09 -1.73 -22.97
N VAL A 55 6.74 -1.03 -22.03
CA VAL A 55 6.08 -0.54 -20.82
C VAL A 55 5.04 0.53 -21.15
N GLY A 56 5.34 1.46 -22.06
CA GLY A 56 4.40 2.48 -22.52
C GLY A 56 3.15 1.88 -23.19
N ALA A 57 3.32 0.82 -24.00
CA ALA A 57 2.21 0.08 -24.58
C ALA A 57 1.35 -0.62 -23.50
N GLY A 58 1.98 -1.20 -22.48
CA GLY A 58 1.30 -1.75 -21.32
C GLY A 58 0.50 -0.71 -20.54
N GLN A 59 1.08 0.48 -20.30
CA GLN A 59 0.39 1.60 -19.67
C GLN A 59 -0.86 2.02 -20.45
N LEU A 60 -0.72 2.19 -21.77
CA LEU A 60 -1.83 2.55 -22.65
C LEU A 60 -2.95 1.49 -22.62
N ALA A 61 -2.59 0.21 -22.73
CA ALA A 61 -3.55 -0.89 -22.67
C ALA A 61 -4.29 -0.94 -21.33
N SER A 62 -3.56 -0.71 -20.23
CA SER A 62 -4.13 -0.66 -18.87
C SER A 62 -5.08 0.52 -18.69
N ALA A 63 -4.72 1.70 -19.19
CA ALA A 63 -5.53 2.93 -19.09
C ALA A 63 -6.83 2.84 -19.91
N ARG A 64 -6.83 2.16 -21.05
CA ARG A 64 -8.03 1.94 -21.90
C ARG A 64 -9.17 1.21 -21.18
N LEU A 65 -8.88 0.47 -20.11
CA LEU A 65 -9.89 -0.28 -19.35
C LEU A 65 -10.71 0.60 -18.39
N ALA A 66 -10.36 1.88 -18.21
CA ALA A 66 -10.89 2.69 -17.13
C ALA A 66 -12.37 3.02 -17.29
N ASP A 67 -12.77 3.56 -18.44
CA ASP A 67 -14.14 4.02 -18.66
C ASP A 67 -15.14 2.86 -18.62
N ASP A 68 -14.91 1.81 -19.41
CA ASP A 68 -15.74 0.59 -19.40
C ASP A 68 -15.93 0.03 -17.98
N TYR A 69 -14.87 0.03 -17.17
CA TYR A 69 -14.94 -0.49 -15.81
C TYR A 69 -15.77 0.39 -14.88
N VAL A 70 -15.63 1.72 -14.98
CA VAL A 70 -16.41 2.66 -14.17
C VAL A 70 -17.89 2.58 -14.53
N ASP A 71 -18.22 2.46 -15.83
CA ASP A 71 -19.61 2.29 -16.28
C ASP A 71 -20.19 0.96 -15.80
N GLU A 72 -19.46 -0.14 -15.99
CA GLU A 72 -19.87 -1.48 -15.53
C GLU A 72 -20.15 -1.51 -14.02
N VAL A 73 -19.36 -0.77 -13.22
CA VAL A 73 -19.57 -0.65 -11.77
C VAL A 73 -20.78 0.23 -11.44
N SER A 74 -20.97 1.36 -12.13
CA SER A 74 -22.15 2.24 -11.95
C SER A 74 -23.45 1.47 -12.24
N GLU A 75 -23.51 0.78 -13.37
CA GLU A 75 -24.64 -0.07 -13.75
C GLU A 75 -24.89 -1.19 -12.74
N ALA A 76 -23.81 -1.82 -12.24
CA ALA A 76 -23.90 -2.85 -11.22
C ALA A 76 -24.44 -2.33 -9.87
N GLU A 77 -24.31 -1.04 -9.58
CA GLU A 77 -24.91 -0.37 -8.42
C GLU A 77 -26.32 0.18 -8.70
N GLY A 78 -26.84 0.00 -9.92
CA GLY A 78 -28.18 0.44 -10.33
C GLY A 78 -28.28 1.94 -10.62
N ALA A 79 -27.14 2.60 -10.89
CA ALA A 79 -27.10 3.97 -11.33
C ALA A 79 -26.83 4.06 -12.84
N ASP A 80 -27.55 4.93 -13.52
CA ASP A 80 -27.27 5.27 -14.92
C ASP A 80 -25.95 6.04 -15.04
N SER A 81 -25.25 5.85 -16.15
CA SER A 81 -24.03 6.59 -16.46
C SER A 81 -24.38 8.06 -16.82
N ASP A 82 -23.80 9.04 -16.12
CA ASP A 82 -23.87 10.48 -16.41
C ASP A 82 -22.45 11.05 -16.58
N ARG A 83 -21.83 10.68 -17.71
CA ARG A 83 -20.48 11.12 -18.04
C ARG A 83 -20.46 12.60 -18.46
N ALA A 84 -19.74 13.40 -17.68
CA ALA A 84 -19.28 14.73 -18.07
C ALA A 84 -18.00 14.70 -18.92
N GLY A 85 -17.29 13.57 -18.94
CA GLY A 85 -16.07 13.40 -19.72
C GLY A 85 -15.59 11.95 -19.81
N VAL A 86 -14.66 11.72 -20.73
CA VAL A 86 -14.01 10.42 -20.97
C VAL A 86 -12.51 10.54 -20.76
N VAL A 87 -11.89 9.43 -20.36
CA VAL A 87 -10.44 9.36 -20.21
C VAL A 87 -9.80 9.42 -21.59
N ARG A 88 -8.72 10.19 -21.73
CA ARG A 88 -7.79 10.09 -22.87
C ARG A 88 -6.67 9.13 -22.51
N PRO A 89 -6.69 7.84 -22.91
CA PRO A 89 -5.79 6.83 -22.35
C PRO A 89 -4.31 7.10 -22.66
N SER A 90 -4.01 7.76 -23.77
CA SER A 90 -2.65 8.16 -24.14
C SER A 90 -2.01 9.15 -23.18
N ALA A 91 -2.80 9.89 -22.38
CA ALA A 91 -2.28 10.79 -21.35
C ALA A 91 -1.68 10.06 -20.14
N PHE A 92 -1.94 8.75 -20.01
CA PHE A 92 -1.44 7.90 -18.91
C PHE A 92 -0.29 6.99 -19.35
N ALA A 93 0.26 7.19 -20.56
CA ALA A 93 1.29 6.35 -21.14
C ALA A 93 2.52 7.15 -21.56
N GLY A 94 3.69 6.51 -21.53
CA GLY A 94 4.96 7.05 -22.04
C GLY A 94 5.83 7.75 -21.00
N LEU A 95 5.29 8.00 -19.80
CA LEU A 95 6.04 8.55 -18.67
C LEU A 95 5.90 7.66 -17.44
N ALA A 96 6.90 7.70 -16.58
CA ALA A 96 6.83 7.13 -15.25
C ALA A 96 5.86 7.94 -14.37
N ALA A 97 5.31 7.31 -13.33
CA ALA A 97 4.39 7.94 -12.39
C ALA A 97 5.01 9.11 -11.58
N ASP A 98 6.34 9.25 -11.59
CA ASP A 98 7.08 10.37 -11.00
C ASP A 98 7.44 11.47 -12.02
N GLY A 99 7.01 11.34 -13.28
CA GLY A 99 7.20 12.32 -14.36
C GLY A 99 8.45 12.11 -15.21
N ARG A 100 9.34 11.17 -14.86
CA ARG A 100 10.54 10.89 -15.67
C ARG A 100 10.22 10.06 -16.91
N SER A 101 11.16 9.99 -17.86
CA SER A 101 11.06 9.06 -18.98
C SER A 101 11.13 7.61 -18.49
N LEU A 102 10.36 6.71 -19.13
CA LEU A 102 10.39 5.29 -18.81
C LEU A 102 11.77 4.67 -18.99
N GLU A 103 12.52 5.12 -20.01
CA GLU A 103 13.89 4.66 -20.27
C GLU A 103 14.82 5.00 -19.10
N SER A 104 14.75 6.25 -18.58
CA SER A 104 15.54 6.66 -17.41
C SER A 104 15.18 5.87 -16.16
N LEU A 105 13.88 5.64 -15.92
CA LEU A 105 13.43 4.82 -14.79
C LEU A 105 13.98 3.40 -14.86
N LEU A 106 13.86 2.75 -16.02
CA LEU A 106 14.24 1.34 -16.19
C LEU A 106 15.76 1.15 -16.16
N TYR A 107 16.54 2.16 -16.55
CA TYR A 107 18.01 2.15 -16.47
C TYR A 107 18.53 2.00 -15.03
N LEU A 108 17.73 2.32 -14.00
CA LEU A 108 18.07 2.02 -12.60
C LEU A 108 18.38 0.52 -12.38
N SER A 109 17.75 -0.36 -13.17
CA SER A 109 17.98 -1.80 -13.12
C SER A 109 19.39 -2.17 -13.61
N VAL A 110 19.90 -1.46 -14.62
CA VAL A 110 21.28 -1.59 -15.09
C VAL A 110 22.25 -1.07 -14.04
N ILE A 111 21.96 0.08 -13.43
CA ILE A 111 22.78 0.63 -12.33
C ILE A 111 22.86 -0.36 -11.17
N THR A 112 21.72 -0.90 -10.72
CA THR A 112 21.66 -1.90 -9.64
C THR A 112 22.49 -3.14 -9.97
N THR A 113 22.49 -3.57 -11.24
CA THR A 113 23.31 -4.70 -11.70
C THR A 113 24.80 -4.37 -11.60
N LYS A 114 25.23 -3.23 -12.16
CA LYS A 114 26.62 -2.78 -12.14
C LYS A 114 27.14 -2.56 -10.72
N GLU A 115 26.35 -1.95 -9.84
CA GLU A 115 26.69 -1.79 -8.43
C GLU A 115 26.82 -3.14 -7.71
N SER A 116 25.96 -4.11 -8.03
CA SER A 116 26.05 -5.45 -7.44
C SER A 116 27.34 -6.16 -7.86
N ILE A 117 27.72 -6.07 -9.14
CA ILE A 117 29.00 -6.59 -9.66
C ILE A 117 30.18 -5.88 -8.97
N GLY A 118 30.12 -4.54 -8.87
CA GLY A 118 31.17 -3.75 -8.21
C GLY A 118 31.32 -4.05 -6.71
N ARG A 119 30.29 -4.60 -6.07
CA ARG A 119 30.34 -5.11 -4.68
C ARG A 119 30.78 -6.57 -4.58
N GLY A 120 31.26 -7.18 -5.66
CA GLY A 120 31.80 -8.54 -5.69
C GLY A 120 30.76 -9.64 -5.85
N LEU A 121 29.50 -9.32 -6.17
CA LEU A 121 28.50 -10.33 -6.49
C LEU A 121 28.77 -10.93 -7.87
N GLY A 122 28.57 -12.25 -8.02
CA GLY A 122 28.67 -12.92 -9.32
C GLY A 122 27.74 -12.29 -10.37
N VAL A 123 28.18 -12.27 -11.62
CA VAL A 123 27.47 -11.60 -12.74
C VAL A 123 26.04 -12.11 -12.89
N GLU A 124 25.83 -13.43 -12.81
CA GLU A 124 24.50 -14.03 -12.92
C GLU A 124 23.55 -13.55 -11.81
N ASP A 125 24.01 -13.58 -10.56
CA ASP A 125 23.24 -13.09 -9.42
C ASP A 125 22.94 -11.60 -9.51
N ALA A 126 23.91 -10.81 -9.98
CA ALA A 126 23.73 -9.39 -10.21
C ALA A 126 22.69 -9.12 -11.31
N MET A 127 22.73 -9.86 -12.41
CA MET A 127 21.74 -9.78 -13.49
C MET A 127 20.34 -10.17 -13.00
N MET A 128 20.23 -11.18 -12.13
CA MET A 128 18.97 -11.57 -11.51
C MET A 128 18.42 -10.48 -10.56
N ARG A 129 19.29 -9.76 -9.85
CA ARG A 129 18.89 -8.60 -9.02
C ARG A 129 18.37 -7.45 -9.89
N GLY A 130 19.09 -7.11 -10.96
CA GLY A 130 18.65 -6.10 -11.94
C GLY A 130 17.32 -6.47 -12.58
N LEU A 131 17.18 -7.71 -13.06
CA LEU A 131 15.93 -8.21 -13.64
C LEU A 131 14.76 -8.07 -12.66
N ARG A 132 14.92 -8.51 -11.41
CA ARG A 132 13.86 -8.38 -10.39
C ARG A 132 13.43 -6.92 -10.19
N GLN A 133 14.37 -5.98 -10.27
CA GLN A 133 14.05 -4.55 -10.20
C GLN A 133 13.30 -4.10 -11.46
N ALA A 134 13.78 -4.44 -12.65
CA ALA A 134 13.12 -4.10 -13.92
C ALA A 134 11.66 -4.58 -13.96
N LEU A 135 11.41 -5.85 -13.63
CA LEU A 135 10.07 -6.42 -13.60
C LEU A 135 9.17 -5.73 -12.56
N THR A 136 9.74 -5.35 -11.41
CA THR A 136 9.00 -4.64 -10.35
C THR A 136 8.62 -3.23 -10.81
N LEU A 137 9.53 -2.51 -11.45
CA LEU A 137 9.29 -1.17 -11.99
C LEU A 137 8.24 -1.23 -13.10
N SER A 138 8.46 -2.05 -14.14
CA SER A 138 7.54 -2.20 -15.27
C SER A 138 6.13 -2.58 -14.83
N GLY A 139 5.99 -3.58 -13.96
CA GLY A 139 4.67 -4.00 -13.48
C GLY A 139 3.98 -2.92 -12.63
N SER A 140 4.75 -2.17 -11.84
CA SER A 140 4.21 -1.06 -11.05
C SER A 140 3.72 0.08 -11.93
N GLU A 141 4.49 0.48 -12.95
CA GLU A 141 4.13 1.56 -13.88
C GLU A 141 2.88 1.24 -14.70
N VAL A 142 2.76 0.03 -15.23
CA VAL A 142 1.56 -0.43 -15.95
C VAL A 142 0.34 -0.36 -15.04
N ALA A 143 0.42 -0.94 -13.83
CA ALA A 143 -0.69 -0.92 -12.89
C ALA A 143 -1.04 0.50 -12.40
N GLN A 144 -0.06 1.41 -12.32
CA GLN A 144 -0.33 2.82 -11.99
C GLN A 144 -1.10 3.55 -13.08
N ALA A 145 -0.76 3.33 -14.37
CA ALA A 145 -1.48 3.94 -15.47
C ALA A 145 -2.97 3.59 -15.42
N GLY A 146 -3.32 2.31 -15.21
CA GLY A 146 -4.70 1.87 -15.05
C GLY A 146 -5.41 2.50 -13.85
N ARG A 147 -4.77 2.52 -12.67
CA ARG A 147 -5.36 3.17 -11.47
C ARG A 147 -5.57 4.67 -11.65
N GLY A 148 -4.60 5.36 -12.24
CA GLY A 148 -4.69 6.79 -12.55
C GLY A 148 -5.84 7.07 -13.52
N ALA A 149 -5.94 6.27 -14.57
CA ALA A 149 -7.02 6.35 -15.55
C ALA A 149 -8.39 6.10 -14.90
N VAL A 150 -8.52 5.09 -14.03
CA VAL A 150 -9.77 4.86 -13.27
C VAL A 150 -10.09 6.06 -12.38
N GLY A 151 -9.11 6.62 -11.67
CA GLY A 151 -9.30 7.82 -10.87
C GLY A 151 -9.79 9.02 -11.69
N ALA A 152 -9.25 9.24 -12.88
CA ALA A 152 -9.71 10.28 -13.80
C ALA A 152 -11.10 9.99 -14.39
N SER A 153 -11.38 8.73 -14.73
CA SER A 153 -12.69 8.28 -15.21
C SER A 153 -13.79 8.54 -14.18
N MET A 154 -13.50 8.27 -12.90
CA MET A 154 -14.42 8.56 -11.79
C MET A 154 -14.75 10.06 -11.69
N VAL A 155 -13.80 10.96 -11.96
CA VAL A 155 -14.06 12.40 -11.99
C VAL A 155 -14.96 12.80 -13.16
N GLY A 156 -14.81 12.10 -14.30
CA GLY A 156 -15.66 12.29 -15.48
C GLY A 156 -17.07 11.72 -15.33
N GLN A 157 -17.33 10.87 -14.33
CA GLN A 157 -18.61 10.21 -14.10
C GLN A 157 -19.33 10.84 -12.90
N ARG A 158 -20.37 11.66 -13.13
CA ARG A 158 -21.02 12.43 -12.05
C ARG A 158 -21.72 11.58 -11.01
N THR A 159 -22.14 10.37 -11.39
CA THR A 159 -22.80 9.44 -10.45
C THR A 159 -21.83 8.84 -9.43
N ILE A 160 -20.52 8.82 -9.72
CA ILE A 160 -19.51 8.26 -8.82
C ILE A 160 -19.05 9.30 -7.82
N GLN A 161 -19.25 9.01 -6.53
CA GLN A 161 -18.87 9.90 -5.44
C GLN A 161 -17.53 9.51 -4.80
N GLY A 162 -17.06 8.29 -5.01
CA GLY A 162 -15.82 7.82 -4.40
C GLY A 162 -15.41 6.42 -4.83
N TYR A 163 -14.53 5.82 -4.02
CA TYR A 163 -14.12 4.43 -4.21
C TYR A 163 -13.97 3.67 -2.89
N VAL A 164 -14.16 2.37 -2.96
CA VAL A 164 -13.76 1.40 -1.95
C VAL A 164 -12.36 0.90 -2.31
N ARG A 165 -11.44 0.88 -1.34
CA ARG A 165 -10.13 0.25 -1.54
C ARG A 165 -10.24 -1.26 -1.51
N VAL A 166 -10.01 -1.85 -2.66
CA VAL A 166 -10.15 -3.29 -2.87
C VAL A 166 -8.77 -3.94 -2.89
N VAL A 167 -8.55 -4.90 -1.99
CA VAL A 167 -7.25 -5.54 -1.76
C VAL A 167 -7.25 -6.94 -2.33
N ASN A 168 -6.33 -7.23 -3.25
CA ASN A 168 -6.10 -8.57 -3.79
C ASN A 168 -4.88 -9.20 -3.09
N PRO A 169 -5.00 -10.34 -2.40
CA PRO A 169 -3.88 -11.06 -1.82
C PRO A 169 -2.96 -11.68 -2.88
N PRO A 170 -1.66 -11.87 -2.58
CA PRO A 170 -0.98 -11.54 -1.32
C PRO A 170 -0.81 -10.03 -1.13
N ALA A 171 -1.05 -9.53 0.09
CA ALA A 171 -1.02 -8.10 0.39
C ALA A 171 -0.13 -7.80 1.61
N CYS A 172 0.42 -6.58 1.67
CA CYS A 172 1.15 -6.12 2.86
C CYS A 172 0.18 -5.71 3.98
N SER A 173 0.68 -5.67 5.22
CA SER A 173 -0.09 -5.25 6.41
C SER A 173 -0.80 -3.91 6.23
N ARG A 174 -0.17 -2.93 5.57
CA ARG A 174 -0.80 -1.62 5.30
C ARG A 174 -1.96 -1.71 4.33
N CYS A 175 -1.90 -2.55 3.30
CA CYS A 175 -3.03 -2.76 2.41
C CYS A 175 -4.17 -3.47 3.13
N ILE A 176 -3.87 -4.47 3.96
CA ILE A 176 -4.85 -5.27 4.69
C ILE A 176 -5.71 -4.37 5.61
N ILE A 177 -5.11 -3.48 6.39
CA ILE A 177 -5.89 -2.57 7.27
C ILE A 177 -6.76 -1.57 6.52
N LEU A 178 -6.48 -1.32 5.24
CA LEU A 178 -7.25 -0.43 4.38
C LEU A 178 -8.28 -1.17 3.52
N ALA A 179 -8.39 -2.50 3.66
CA ALA A 179 -9.34 -3.28 2.88
C ALA A 179 -10.78 -2.85 3.18
N GLY A 180 -11.53 -2.56 2.12
CA GLY A 180 -12.93 -2.19 2.22
C GLY A 180 -13.20 -0.79 2.76
N VAL A 181 -12.16 0.03 2.99
CA VAL A 181 -12.33 1.42 3.40
C VAL A 181 -12.82 2.26 2.22
N GLU A 182 -13.84 3.06 2.47
CA GLU A 182 -14.40 4.02 1.52
C GLU A 182 -13.65 5.36 1.55
N TYR A 183 -13.47 5.94 0.37
CA TYR A 183 -12.77 7.20 0.15
C TYR A 183 -13.57 8.09 -0.79
N GLY A 184 -13.52 9.41 -0.53
CA GLY A 184 -13.96 10.44 -1.49
C GLY A 184 -13.25 10.31 -2.83
N TRP A 185 -13.92 10.67 -3.93
CA TRP A 185 -13.28 10.75 -5.26
C TRP A 185 -12.03 11.65 -5.26
N ASN A 186 -12.03 12.67 -4.40
CA ASN A 186 -10.93 13.62 -4.21
C ASN A 186 -9.80 13.12 -3.30
N ARG A 187 -9.88 11.89 -2.77
CA ARG A 187 -8.83 11.30 -1.91
C ARG A 187 -7.89 10.46 -2.75
N GLY A 188 -6.66 10.93 -2.91
CA GLY A 188 -5.63 10.20 -3.64
C GLY A 188 -5.37 8.79 -3.10
N PHE A 189 -5.02 7.88 -4.01
CA PHE A 189 -4.74 6.50 -3.69
C PHE A 189 -3.26 6.25 -3.40
N GLN A 190 -2.92 6.16 -2.12
CA GLN A 190 -1.54 5.88 -1.70
C GLN A 190 -1.14 4.45 -2.08
N ARG A 191 -0.06 4.37 -2.86
CA ARG A 191 0.50 3.15 -3.45
C ARG A 191 1.96 2.95 -3.04
N HIS A 192 2.43 1.72 -3.18
CA HIS A 192 3.84 1.32 -3.15
C HIS A 192 4.09 0.30 -4.28
N PRO A 193 5.34 0.01 -4.66
CA PRO A 193 5.64 -1.05 -5.62
C PRO A 193 5.02 -2.39 -5.20
N ARG A 194 4.58 -3.20 -6.17
CA ARG A 194 3.91 -4.50 -5.94
C ARG A 194 2.58 -4.41 -5.17
N CYS A 195 1.90 -3.27 -5.24
CA CYS A 195 0.54 -3.13 -4.70
C CYS A 195 -0.50 -3.57 -5.75
N ASP A 196 -1.22 -4.64 -5.45
CA ASP A 196 -2.31 -5.20 -6.27
C ASP A 196 -3.70 -4.66 -5.89
N CYS A 197 -3.75 -3.60 -5.07
CA CYS A 197 -5.02 -2.96 -4.74
C CYS A 197 -5.59 -2.20 -5.94
N VAL A 198 -6.91 -2.20 -6.08
CA VAL A 198 -7.67 -1.49 -7.11
C VAL A 198 -8.69 -0.53 -6.49
N HIS A 199 -9.08 0.50 -7.25
CA HIS A 199 -10.27 1.28 -6.94
C HIS A 199 -11.49 0.46 -7.32
N LEU A 200 -12.43 0.30 -6.40
CA LEU A 200 -13.81 -0.01 -6.76
C LEU A 200 -14.62 1.28 -6.70
N PRO A 201 -14.98 1.89 -7.84
CA PRO A 201 -15.86 3.05 -7.86
C PRO A 201 -17.15 2.78 -7.08
N THR A 202 -17.71 3.82 -6.46
CA THR A 202 -19.00 3.73 -5.74
C THR A 202 -19.80 5.01 -5.94
N THR A 203 -21.10 4.83 -6.17
CA THR A 203 -22.11 5.88 -6.35
C THR A 203 -22.47 6.55 -5.02
N LEU A 204 -22.33 5.82 -3.91
CA LEU A 204 -22.60 6.30 -2.56
C LEU A 204 -21.34 6.18 -1.72
N ILE A 205 -21.02 7.26 -0.99
CA ILE A 205 -20.10 7.18 0.15
C ILE A 205 -20.96 7.23 1.40
N ALA A 206 -21.20 6.07 2.00
CA ALA A 206 -21.77 6.02 3.33
C ALA A 206 -20.63 6.27 4.31
N ARG A 207 -20.29 7.56 4.54
CA ARG A 207 -19.24 7.94 5.49
C ARG A 207 -19.49 7.23 6.82
N ASN A 208 -18.57 6.33 7.19
CA ASN A 208 -18.58 5.54 8.43
C ASN A 208 -19.62 4.41 8.55
N GLN A 209 -20.20 3.89 7.45
CA GLN A 209 -21.11 2.74 7.54
C GLN A 209 -20.70 1.63 6.57
N ASN A 210 -20.03 0.63 7.14
CA ASN A 210 -19.68 -0.69 6.59
C ASN A 210 -18.46 -0.76 5.66
N ARG A 211 -17.52 -1.66 5.98
CA ARG A 211 -16.45 -2.06 5.05
C ARG A 211 -17.08 -2.79 3.86
N ARG A 212 -17.00 -2.21 2.66
CA ARG A 212 -17.58 -2.78 1.42
C ARG A 212 -16.61 -3.68 0.63
N GLY A 213 -15.40 -3.90 1.14
CA GLY A 213 -14.41 -4.78 0.50
C GLY A 213 -14.83 -6.25 0.56
N TYR A 214 -14.23 -7.09 -0.29
CA TYR A 214 -14.42 -8.55 -0.23
C TYR A 214 -13.44 -9.25 0.72
N ILE A 215 -12.52 -8.51 1.35
CA ILE A 215 -11.62 -9.03 2.39
C ILE A 215 -11.97 -8.38 3.71
N ASP A 216 -12.32 -9.23 4.67
CA ASP A 216 -12.28 -8.87 6.07
C ASP A 216 -10.85 -9.02 6.59
N PRO A 217 -10.23 -7.96 7.13
CA PRO A 217 -8.84 -7.99 7.56
C PRO A 217 -8.54 -9.01 8.67
N ASP A 218 -9.46 -9.22 9.61
CA ASP A 218 -9.26 -10.14 10.74
C ASP A 218 -9.41 -11.60 10.27
N ALA A 219 -10.40 -11.87 9.41
CA ALA A 219 -10.54 -13.15 8.72
C ALA A 219 -9.37 -13.45 7.79
N TYR A 220 -8.73 -12.43 7.20
CA TYR A 220 -7.51 -12.62 6.41
C TYR A 220 -6.33 -13.00 7.29
N PHE A 221 -6.12 -12.26 8.40
CA PHE A 221 -5.05 -12.55 9.35
C PHE A 221 -5.12 -13.98 9.90
N THR A 222 -6.31 -14.43 10.30
CA THR A 222 -6.53 -15.77 10.86
C THR A 222 -6.33 -16.92 9.87
N ARG A 223 -6.44 -16.65 8.55
CA ARG A 223 -6.17 -17.65 7.50
C ARG A 223 -4.69 -17.81 7.18
N LEU A 224 -3.84 -16.84 7.53
CA LEU A 224 -2.41 -16.93 7.33
C LEU A 224 -1.79 -17.92 8.33
N SER A 225 -0.80 -18.68 7.88
CA SER A 225 0.07 -19.42 8.81
C SER A 225 0.79 -18.47 9.75
N HIS A 226 1.24 -18.94 10.92
CA HIS A 226 2.02 -18.11 11.86
C HIS A 226 3.24 -17.47 11.21
N ALA A 227 3.97 -18.22 10.37
CA ALA A 227 5.11 -17.70 9.62
C ALA A 227 4.70 -16.58 8.65
N GLU A 228 3.53 -16.67 8.01
CA GLU A 228 3.03 -15.61 7.13
C GLU A 228 2.52 -14.40 7.90
N GLN A 229 1.83 -14.61 9.03
CA GLN A 229 1.42 -13.53 9.93
C GLN A 229 2.67 -12.74 10.36
N ASP A 230 3.70 -13.43 10.83
CA ASP A 230 4.94 -12.82 11.28
C ASP A 230 5.69 -12.15 10.10
N ARG A 231 5.68 -12.74 8.91
CA ARG A 231 6.29 -12.10 7.72
C ARG A 231 5.56 -10.82 7.29
N VAL A 232 4.22 -10.80 7.36
CA VAL A 232 3.40 -9.68 6.85
C VAL A 232 3.23 -8.56 7.89
N PHE A 233 3.11 -8.93 9.16
CA PHE A 233 2.85 -8.02 10.28
C PHE A 233 4.05 -7.85 11.23
N THR A 234 5.19 -8.46 10.94
CA THR A 234 6.35 -8.73 11.85
C THR A 234 5.99 -9.69 12.98
N ALA A 235 6.98 -10.36 13.56
CA ALA A 235 6.77 -11.27 14.69
C ALA A 235 6.05 -10.60 15.89
N ALA A 236 6.52 -9.43 16.31
CA ALA A 236 5.90 -8.70 17.43
C ALA A 236 4.50 -8.19 17.09
N GLY A 237 4.32 -7.59 15.91
CA GLY A 237 3.00 -7.10 15.50
C GLY A 237 1.97 -8.23 15.37
N ALA A 238 2.36 -9.35 14.77
CA ALA A 238 1.51 -10.52 14.66
C ALA A 238 1.19 -11.13 16.04
N ARG A 239 2.17 -11.20 16.95
CA ARG A 239 1.94 -11.62 18.35
C ARG A 239 0.92 -10.70 19.03
N ALA A 240 1.07 -9.38 18.92
CA ALA A 240 0.11 -8.44 19.51
C ALA A 240 -1.32 -8.65 18.97
N ILE A 241 -1.47 -8.84 17.65
CA ILE A 241 -2.78 -9.10 17.03
C ILE A 241 -3.38 -10.42 17.52
N ARG A 242 -2.58 -11.48 17.67
CA ARG A 242 -3.01 -12.76 18.26
C ARG A 242 -3.48 -12.61 19.72
N GLU A 243 -2.88 -11.69 20.47
CA GLU A 243 -3.31 -11.33 21.83
C GLU A 243 -4.52 -10.38 21.87
N GLY A 244 -5.12 -10.06 20.71
CA GLY A 244 -6.34 -9.27 20.56
C GLY A 244 -6.11 -7.78 20.26
N ALA A 245 -4.88 -7.35 19.99
CA ALA A 245 -4.61 -5.94 19.72
C ALA A 245 -5.30 -5.47 18.43
N ASP A 246 -5.77 -4.21 18.43
CA ASP A 246 -6.31 -3.57 17.23
C ASP A 246 -5.24 -3.52 16.15
N MET A 247 -5.48 -4.26 15.06
CA MET A 247 -4.55 -4.38 13.95
C MET A 247 -4.24 -3.03 13.28
N ASN A 248 -5.18 -2.08 13.26
CA ASN A 248 -4.91 -0.73 12.76
C ASN A 248 -3.93 0.02 13.68
N GLN A 249 -4.03 -0.15 15.01
CA GLN A 249 -3.08 0.46 15.94
C GLN A 249 -1.68 -0.13 15.76
N VAL A 250 -1.58 -1.46 15.68
CA VAL A 250 -0.32 -2.17 15.48
C VAL A 250 0.35 -1.77 14.17
N VAL A 251 -0.38 -1.83 13.05
CA VAL A 251 0.19 -1.54 11.73
C VAL A 251 0.53 -0.06 11.57
N ASN A 252 -0.32 0.86 12.04
CA ASN A 252 -0.03 2.28 11.89
C ASN A 252 1.12 2.72 12.79
N ALA A 253 1.30 2.14 14.00
CA ALA A 253 2.35 2.53 14.94
C ALA A 253 3.76 2.62 14.29
N ARG A 254 4.06 1.78 13.30
CA ARG A 254 5.35 1.82 12.61
C ARG A 254 5.59 3.07 11.75
N ARG A 255 4.54 3.76 11.30
CA ARG A 255 4.68 4.99 10.47
C ARG A 255 5.34 6.12 11.24
N GLY A 256 5.05 6.22 12.55
CA GLY A 256 5.55 7.26 13.43
C GLY A 256 6.67 6.82 14.35
N MET A 257 7.35 5.71 14.03
CA MET A 257 8.40 5.14 14.86
C MET A 257 9.57 6.12 15.07
N TYR A 258 10.05 6.19 16.31
CA TYR A 258 11.25 6.94 16.67
C TYR A 258 11.91 6.31 17.90
N THR A 259 13.19 6.62 18.07
CA THR A 259 13.95 6.21 19.24
C THR A 259 13.97 7.34 20.27
N THR A 260 13.81 7.01 21.55
CA THR A 260 13.85 7.98 22.65
C THR A 260 14.50 7.38 23.88
N SER A 261 15.13 8.22 24.70
CA SER A 261 15.65 7.81 25.99
C SER A 261 14.60 8.11 27.06
N ALA A 262 14.05 7.07 27.67
CA ALA A 262 13.10 7.20 28.78
C ALA A 262 13.33 6.05 29.77
N TYR A 263 13.04 6.29 31.05
CA TYR A 263 13.22 5.29 32.12
C TYR A 263 14.65 4.72 32.18
N GLY A 264 15.67 5.55 31.88
CA GLY A 264 17.08 5.16 31.89
C GLY A 264 17.49 4.22 30.76
N ARG A 265 16.66 4.03 29.72
CA ARG A 265 16.94 3.13 28.58
C ARG A 265 16.61 3.80 27.25
N THR A 266 17.23 3.31 26.18
CA THR A 266 16.86 3.64 24.80
C THR A 266 15.69 2.77 24.38
N LEU A 267 14.59 3.39 23.96
CA LEU A 267 13.33 2.72 23.65
C LEU A 267 12.83 3.07 22.25
N GLN A 268 12.17 2.10 21.60
CA GLN A 268 11.40 2.32 20.39
C GLN A 268 9.96 2.72 20.72
N ALA A 269 9.58 3.92 20.29
CA ALA A 269 8.28 4.51 20.52
C ALA A 269 7.62 4.96 19.20
N THR A 270 6.35 5.37 19.27
CA THR A 270 5.60 5.86 18.12
C THR A 270 4.89 7.18 18.41
N ARG A 271 4.87 8.07 17.41
CA ARG A 271 4.04 9.30 17.41
C ARG A 271 2.61 9.04 16.94
N GLU A 272 2.27 7.82 16.56
CA GLU A 272 0.89 7.50 16.15
C GLU A 272 -0.02 7.38 17.37
N GLY A 273 -1.20 7.98 17.30
CA GLY A 273 -2.15 8.00 18.42
C GLY A 273 -1.76 8.91 19.59
N THR A 274 -0.68 9.70 19.47
CA THR A 274 -0.22 10.65 20.50
C THR A 274 -0.77 12.06 20.33
N THR A 275 -1.52 12.34 19.25
CA THR A 275 -2.19 13.63 19.04
C THR A 275 -3.50 13.72 19.82
N THR A 276 -4.08 14.91 19.96
CA THR A 276 -5.34 15.13 20.69
C THR A 276 -6.52 14.25 20.25
N ARG A 277 -6.51 13.81 18.98
CA ARG A 277 -7.52 12.90 18.40
C ARG A 277 -7.16 11.42 18.55
N GLY A 278 -5.97 11.11 19.02
CA GLY A 278 -5.46 9.75 19.21
C GLY A 278 -6.02 9.07 20.45
N PHE A 279 -6.19 7.75 20.36
CA PHE A 279 -6.72 6.95 21.46
C PHE A 279 -5.77 6.91 22.65
N PHE A 280 -4.46 6.71 22.41
CA PHE A 280 -3.44 6.72 23.47
C PHE A 280 -3.37 8.07 24.20
N TYR A 281 -3.38 9.19 23.48
CA TYR A 281 -3.43 10.52 24.10
C TYR A 281 -4.62 10.69 25.04
N ARG A 282 -5.83 10.31 24.60
CA ARG A 282 -7.04 10.41 25.43
C ARG A 282 -6.95 9.54 26.67
N GLN A 283 -6.41 8.34 26.53
CA GLN A 283 -6.23 7.39 27.63
C GLN A 283 -5.22 7.90 28.65
N GLU A 284 -4.07 8.45 28.21
CA GLU A 284 -3.08 9.06 29.11
C GLU A 284 -3.62 10.29 29.81
N ARG A 285 -4.31 11.18 29.09
CA ARG A 285 -4.97 12.34 29.70
C ARG A 285 -5.93 11.94 30.80
N ALA A 286 -6.77 10.94 30.56
CA ALA A 286 -7.72 10.44 31.55
C ALA A 286 -7.00 9.86 32.79
N ARG A 287 -5.89 9.14 32.60
CA ARG A 287 -5.09 8.59 33.69
C ARG A 287 -4.37 9.65 34.51
N ASP A 288 -3.83 10.69 33.86
CA ASP A 288 -3.16 11.78 34.58
C ASP A 288 -4.15 12.62 35.38
N ILE A 289 -5.36 12.84 34.86
CA ILE A 289 -6.45 13.48 35.61
C ILE A 289 -6.84 12.61 36.81
N ALA A 290 -7.07 11.30 36.60
CA ALA A 290 -7.43 10.38 37.68
C ALA A 290 -6.36 10.27 38.78
N ARG A 291 -5.08 10.53 38.45
CA ARG A 291 -3.95 10.52 39.37
C ARG A 291 -3.62 11.89 39.98
N GLY A 292 -4.41 12.93 39.67
CA GLY A 292 -4.15 14.30 40.14
C GLY A 292 -2.90 14.95 39.54
N ARG A 293 -2.36 14.42 38.43
CA ARG A 293 -1.19 14.98 37.72
C ARG A 293 -1.57 16.04 36.70
N ALA A 294 -2.85 16.15 36.37
CA ALA A 294 -3.41 17.20 35.53
C ALA A 294 -4.80 17.60 36.06
N PRO A 295 -5.20 18.88 35.98
CA PRO A 295 -6.52 19.31 36.39
C PRO A 295 -7.58 18.82 35.38
N ALA A 296 -8.83 18.63 35.83
CA ALA A 296 -9.89 18.06 35.00
C ALA A 296 -10.21 18.93 33.76
N ASP A 297 -10.05 20.24 33.90
CA ASP A 297 -10.32 21.28 32.91
C ASP A 297 -9.11 21.64 32.02
N VAL A 298 -7.97 20.93 32.13
CA VAL A 298 -6.71 21.17 31.38
C VAL A 298 -6.88 21.30 29.85
N GLY A 299 -8.01 20.87 29.30
CA GLY A 299 -8.39 21.11 27.91
C GLY A 299 -7.30 20.79 26.89
N ARG A 300 -6.92 21.78 26.08
CA ARG A 300 -5.89 21.69 25.04
C ARG A 300 -4.46 21.87 25.56
N GLU A 301 -4.28 22.27 26.81
CA GLU A 301 -2.97 22.53 27.41
C GLU A 301 -2.28 21.27 27.89
N TYR A 302 -3.00 20.14 27.94
CA TYR A 302 -2.42 18.86 28.35
C TYR A 302 -1.27 18.44 27.43
N ARG A 303 -0.12 18.17 28.03
CA ARG A 303 1.09 17.71 27.33
C ARG A 303 1.32 16.24 27.64
N LEU A 304 1.29 15.43 26.59
CA LEU A 304 1.65 14.02 26.68
C LEU A 304 3.16 13.88 26.85
N THR A 305 3.60 13.38 28.01
CA THR A 305 5.02 13.14 28.32
C THR A 305 5.42 11.67 28.18
N THR A 306 4.46 10.75 28.36
CA THR A 306 4.71 9.31 28.24
C THR A 306 4.92 8.91 26.77
N PRO A 307 6.08 8.33 26.39
CA PRO A 307 6.26 7.79 25.05
C PRO A 307 5.35 6.57 24.85
N ARG A 308 4.67 6.49 23.70
CA ARG A 308 3.89 5.31 23.34
C ARG A 308 4.84 4.24 22.79
N LEU A 309 5.05 3.16 23.53
CA LEU A 309 5.96 2.09 23.09
C LEU A 309 5.40 1.32 21.88
N LEU A 310 6.29 0.78 21.05
CA LEU A 310 5.95 -0.16 19.97
C LEU A 310 5.69 -1.58 20.52
N PRO A 311 4.90 -2.42 19.85
CA PRO A 311 4.74 -3.83 20.25
C PRO A 311 6.07 -4.57 20.39
N GLU A 312 7.02 -4.31 19.49
CA GLU A 312 8.39 -4.84 19.53
C GLU A 312 9.05 -4.53 20.88
N GLN A 313 9.00 -3.26 21.30
CA GLN A 313 9.57 -2.82 22.57
C GLN A 313 8.82 -3.38 23.79
N ILE A 314 7.49 -3.51 23.70
CA ILE A 314 6.67 -4.07 24.77
C ILE A 314 7.07 -5.53 25.04
N PHE A 315 7.23 -6.33 23.99
CA PHE A 315 7.61 -7.74 24.14
C PHE A 315 9.07 -7.94 24.53
N GLU A 316 9.95 -6.97 24.27
CA GLU A 316 11.33 -6.98 24.77
C GLU A 316 11.39 -6.67 26.26
N LEU A 317 10.50 -5.82 26.77
CA LEU A 317 10.52 -5.38 28.17
C LEU A 317 9.70 -6.28 29.12
N ALA A 318 8.69 -6.97 28.61
CA ALA A 318 7.81 -7.77 29.44
C ALA A 318 8.45 -9.12 29.81
N ASP A 319 8.52 -9.42 31.10
CA ASP A 319 9.05 -10.68 31.65
C ASP A 319 8.03 -11.83 31.52
N SER A 320 6.76 -11.51 31.31
CA SER A 320 5.66 -12.48 31.21
C SER A 320 4.62 -12.10 30.17
N ARG A 321 3.79 -13.08 29.78
CA ARG A 321 2.64 -12.83 28.89
C ARG A 321 1.65 -11.84 29.51
N ASP A 322 1.35 -11.97 30.80
CA ASP A 322 0.39 -11.11 31.48
C ASP A 322 0.89 -9.67 31.57
N GLU A 323 2.18 -9.48 31.81
CA GLU A 323 2.82 -8.16 31.74
C GLU A 323 2.75 -7.57 30.33
N ALA A 324 3.05 -8.37 29.30
CA ALA A 324 2.95 -7.92 27.92
C ALA A 324 1.52 -7.46 27.56
N ILE A 325 0.50 -8.22 27.98
CA ILE A 325 -0.91 -7.85 27.80
C ILE A 325 -1.24 -6.56 28.57
N ALA A 326 -0.78 -6.42 29.81
CA ALA A 326 -0.96 -5.21 30.60
C ALA A 326 -0.31 -3.99 29.92
N MET A 327 0.89 -4.15 29.35
CA MET A 327 1.58 -3.12 28.58
C MET A 327 0.85 -2.80 27.27
N LEU A 328 0.34 -3.78 26.53
CA LEU A 328 -0.45 -3.54 25.32
C LEU A 328 -1.73 -2.74 25.61
N ARG A 329 -2.41 -2.98 26.75
CA ARG A 329 -3.52 -2.14 27.24
C ARG A 329 -3.05 -0.75 27.68
N ARG A 330 -1.89 -0.66 28.37
CA ARG A 330 -1.27 0.59 28.80
C ARG A 330 -0.97 1.52 27.61
N PHE A 331 -0.45 0.97 26.52
CA PHE A 331 -0.09 1.71 25.30
C PHE A 331 -1.18 1.71 24.22
N ALA A 332 -2.41 1.37 24.62
CA ALA A 332 -3.63 1.52 23.83
C ALA A 332 -3.60 0.76 22.49
N TYR A 333 -3.00 -0.43 22.50
CA TYR A 333 -3.12 -1.43 21.43
C TYR A 333 -4.28 -2.38 21.67
N LEU A 334 -4.58 -2.66 22.95
CA LEU A 334 -5.76 -3.37 23.41
C LEU A 334 -6.76 -2.38 24.00
N THR A 335 -8.03 -2.57 23.67
CA THR A 335 -9.18 -1.88 24.30
C THR A 335 -9.83 -2.79 25.33
#